data_AF-A0A2P6W766-F1
#
_entry.id   AF-A0A2P6W766-F1
#
_cell.length_a   1.000
_cell.length_b   1.000
_cell.length_c   1.000
_cell.angle_alpha   90.00
_cell.angle_beta   90.00
_cell.angle_gamma   90.00
#
_symmetry.space_group_name_H-M   'P 1'
#
loop_
_entity.id
_entity.type
_entity.pdbx_description
1 polymer ?
#
loop_
_entity_poly.entity_id
_entity_poly.type
_entity_poly.pdbx_seq_one_letter_code
_entity_poly.pdbx_strand_id
1 'polypeptide(L)'
;IPQGESLNVEASGCEVCENSNFSHMSSNDTVSSVCGEDKYQINTEVSDEAFDRLRNQGEVLADNNYILRVRVDGKEFALYRSGGALLEAKDRGHAKARFSEIVGI
;
A
#
# COMPACT_ATOMS: atom_id res chain seq x y z
N ILE A 1 -9.30 -13.99 -23.39
CA ILE A 1 -8.90 -12.95 -22.43
C ILE A 1 -10.15 -12.13 -22.17
N PRO A 2 -10.75 -12.13 -20.97
CA PRO A 2 -11.89 -11.27 -20.71
C PRO A 2 -11.40 -9.83 -20.84
N GLN A 3 -12.07 -9.03 -21.68
CA GLN A 3 -11.83 -7.60 -21.76
C GLN A 3 -12.13 -7.00 -20.38
N GLY A 4 -11.16 -6.29 -19.80
CA GLY A 4 -11.31 -5.69 -18.48
C GLY A 4 -12.56 -4.84 -18.43
N GLU A 5 -13.44 -5.15 -17.49
CA GLU A 5 -14.58 -4.29 -17.18
C GLU A 5 -14.02 -2.92 -16.75
N SER A 6 -14.37 -1.87 -17.49
CA SER A 6 -14.12 -0.50 -17.06
C SER A 6 -15.03 -0.22 -15.87
N LEU A 7 -14.48 -0.28 -14.67
CA LEU A 7 -15.13 0.21 -13.45
C LEU A 7 -15.37 1.72 -13.62
N ASN A 8 -16.62 2.09 -13.82
CA ASN A 8 -17.04 3.50 -13.86
C ASN A 8 -17.11 4.00 -12.41
N VAL A 9 -15.96 4.39 -11.86
CA VAL A 9 -15.86 4.91 -10.49
C VAL A 9 -16.14 6.40 -10.53
N GLU A 10 -17.35 6.80 -10.18
CA GLU A 10 -17.65 8.22 -9.89
C GLU A 10 -17.02 8.58 -8.53
N ALA A 11 -15.74 8.96 -8.55
CA ALA A 11 -15.02 9.47 -7.38
C ALA A 11 -14.75 10.96 -7.56
N SER A 12 -15.80 11.78 -7.49
CA SER A 12 -15.66 13.23 -7.40
C SER A 12 -14.95 13.60 -6.09
N GLY A 13 -13.90 14.41 -6.19
CA GLY A 13 -13.04 14.85 -5.07
C GLY A 13 -11.81 13.99 -4.79
N CYS A 14 -11.57 12.91 -5.53
CA CYS A 14 -10.34 12.12 -5.34
C CYS A 14 -9.23 12.60 -6.29
N GLU A 15 -8.20 13.27 -5.76
CA GLU A 15 -7.08 13.79 -6.57
C GLU A 15 -6.43 12.73 -7.48
N VAL A 16 -6.41 11.45 -7.10
CA VAL A 16 -5.84 10.36 -7.92
C VAL A 16 -6.78 9.98 -9.08
N CYS A 17 -8.08 9.86 -8.82
CA CYS A 17 -9.08 9.53 -9.84
C CYS A 17 -9.34 10.70 -10.80
N GLU A 18 -9.38 11.92 -10.28
CA GLU A 18 -9.63 13.13 -11.06
C GLU A 18 -8.47 13.44 -12.01
N ASN A 19 -7.23 13.16 -11.60
CA ASN A 19 -6.07 13.34 -12.47
C ASN A 19 -6.05 12.36 -13.66
N SER A 20 -6.91 11.33 -13.69
CA SER A 20 -6.95 10.28 -14.73
C SER A 20 -5.59 9.60 -15.02
N ASN A 21 -4.60 9.85 -14.16
CA ASN A 21 -3.23 9.35 -14.26
C ASN A 21 -3.13 8.11 -13.41
N PHE A 22 -3.72 7.03 -13.92
CA PHE A 22 -3.48 5.71 -13.39
C PHE A 22 -2.12 5.27 -13.92
N SER A 23 -1.09 5.37 -13.09
CA SER A 23 0.21 4.80 -13.41
C SER A 23 -0.02 3.32 -13.71
N HIS A 24 0.20 2.88 -14.95
CA HIS A 24 0.40 1.47 -15.22
C HIS A 24 1.43 0.96 -14.19
N MET A 25 1.23 -0.24 -13.63
CA MET A 25 2.11 -0.87 -12.62
C MET A 25 3.61 -0.90 -12.98
N SER A 26 4.00 -0.47 -14.18
CA SER A 26 5.39 -0.27 -14.64
C SER A 26 5.98 1.11 -14.30
N SER A 27 5.44 1.87 -13.35
CA SER A 27 6.12 3.07 -12.86
C SER A 27 7.35 2.63 -12.06
N ASN A 28 8.54 3.09 -12.45
CA ASN A 28 9.77 2.96 -11.63
C ASN A 28 9.69 3.71 -10.29
N ASP A 29 8.54 4.29 -9.97
CA ASP A 29 8.29 4.98 -8.72
C ASP A 29 8.14 3.99 -7.56
N THR A 30 9.03 4.14 -6.59
CA THR A 30 9.03 3.38 -5.34
C THR A 30 7.76 3.64 -4.51
N VAL A 31 7.13 4.80 -4.66
CA VAL A 31 5.90 5.16 -3.93
C VAL A 31 4.89 5.78 -4.87
N SER A 32 3.66 5.28 -4.85
CA SER A 32 2.54 5.76 -5.65
C SER A 32 1.36 6.11 -4.74
N SER A 33 0.71 7.24 -4.99
CA SER A 33 -0.58 7.54 -4.35
C SER A 33 -1.64 6.63 -4.96
N VAL A 34 -2.52 6.06 -4.15
CA VAL A 34 -3.63 5.21 -4.63
C VAL A 34 -4.97 5.85 -4.30
N CYS A 35 -6.04 5.36 -4.93
CA CYS A 35 -7.39 5.80 -4.59
C CYS A 35 -7.68 5.55 -3.11
N GLY A 36 -8.13 6.60 -2.40
CA GLY A 36 -8.33 6.62 -0.95
C GLY A 36 -7.47 7.71 -0.30
N GLU A 37 -8.11 8.60 0.46
CA GLU A 37 -7.40 9.64 1.21
C GLU A 37 -6.31 9.03 2.10
N ASP A 38 -5.14 9.68 2.12
CA ASP A 38 -3.99 9.29 2.93
C ASP A 38 -3.45 7.86 2.66
N LYS A 39 -3.80 7.23 1.52
CA LYS A 39 -3.31 5.90 1.16
C LYS A 39 -2.15 5.94 0.15
N TYR A 40 -1.11 5.17 0.44
CA TYR A 40 0.08 5.06 -0.40
C TYR A 40 0.45 3.61 -0.63
N GLN A 41 0.81 3.30 -1.87
CA GLN A 41 1.43 2.05 -2.25
C GLN A 41 2.93 2.23 -2.39
N ILE A 42 3.69 1.31 -1.81
CA ILE A 42 5.14 1.24 -1.98
C ILE A 42 5.47 -0.02 -2.78
N ASN A 43 6.21 0.15 -3.87
CA ASN A 43 6.60 -0.93 -4.78
C ASN A 43 8.05 -1.30 -4.49
N THR A 44 8.27 -2.14 -3.49
CA THR A 44 9.60 -2.59 -3.07
C THR A 44 9.51 -4.00 -2.52
N GLU A 45 10.46 -4.85 -2.90
CA GLU A 45 10.59 -6.19 -2.33
C GLU A 45 10.80 -6.10 -0.82
N VAL A 46 10.16 -7.01 -0.10
CA VAL A 46 10.18 -7.07 1.36
C VAL A 46 10.64 -8.44 1.80
N SER A 47 11.58 -8.48 2.73
CA SER A 47 12.09 -9.73 3.30
C SER A 47 11.02 -10.40 4.16
N ASP A 48 11.13 -11.71 4.37
CA ASP A 48 10.25 -12.44 5.29
C ASP A 48 10.33 -11.88 6.73
N GLU A 49 11.50 -11.38 7.13
CA GLU A 49 11.69 -10.71 8.42
C GLU A 49 10.77 -9.50 8.60
N ALA A 50 10.47 -8.76 7.53
CA ALA A 50 9.56 -7.63 7.60
C ALA A 50 8.13 -8.05 7.93
N PHE A 51 7.69 -9.22 7.45
CA PHE A 51 6.39 -9.77 7.82
C PHE A 51 6.34 -10.10 9.31
N ASP A 52 7.40 -10.70 9.84
CA ASP A 52 7.47 -11.02 11.27
C ASP A 52 7.52 -9.75 12.13
N ARG A 53 8.27 -8.72 11.70
CA ARG A 53 8.28 -7.41 12.37
C ARG A 53 6.89 -6.78 12.39
N LEU A 54 6.24 -6.67 11.23
CA LEU A 54 4.91 -6.07 11.14
C LEU A 54 3.89 -6.84 11.99
N ARG A 55 3.91 -8.19 11.97
CA ARG A 55 3.02 -9.03 12.76
C ARG A 55 3.11 -8.73 14.26
N ASN A 56 4.31 -8.38 14.74
CA ASN A 56 4.56 -8.12 16.15
C ASN A 56 4.29 -6.66 16.58
N GLN A 57 3.94 -5.76 15.66
CA GLN A 57 3.70 -4.34 15.97
C GLN A 57 2.24 -4.00 16.31
N GLY A 58 1.28 -4.90 16.06
CA GLY A 58 -0.13 -4.54 16.26
C GLY A 58 -1.12 -5.69 16.12
N GLU A 59 -2.39 -5.33 15.91
CA GLU A 59 -3.48 -6.28 15.76
C GLU A 59 -3.47 -6.86 14.33
N VAL A 60 -3.30 -8.18 14.21
CA VAL A 60 -3.38 -8.86 12.91
C VAL A 60 -4.83 -8.93 12.45
N LEU A 61 -5.13 -8.26 11.34
CA LEU A 61 -6.46 -8.25 10.72
C LEU A 61 -6.62 -9.36 9.68
N ALA A 62 -5.53 -9.71 8.98
CA ALA A 62 -5.48 -10.82 8.04
C ALA A 62 -4.04 -11.31 7.87
N ASP A 63 -3.84 -12.63 7.82
CA ASP A 63 -2.55 -13.25 7.47
C ASP A 63 -2.83 -14.46 6.57
N ASN A 64 -2.37 -14.42 5.33
CA ASN A 64 -2.49 -15.52 4.38
C ASN A 64 -1.30 -15.54 3.41
N ASN A 65 -1.33 -16.50 2.47
CA ASN A 65 -0.24 -16.72 1.50
C ASN A 65 0.02 -15.54 0.54
N TYR A 66 -0.85 -14.53 0.52
CA TYR A 66 -0.72 -13.36 -0.35
C TYR A 66 -0.42 -12.07 0.42
N ILE A 67 -1.01 -11.89 1.60
CA ILE A 67 -1.00 -10.61 2.30
C ILE A 67 -0.98 -10.78 3.82
N LEU A 68 -0.23 -9.90 4.48
CA LEU A 68 -0.32 -9.64 5.91
C LEU A 68 -0.89 -8.25 6.12
N ARG A 69 -2.01 -8.14 6.83
CA ARG A 69 -2.64 -6.88 7.24
C ARG A 69 -2.60 -6.75 8.75
N VAL A 70 -2.04 -5.63 9.22
CA VAL A 70 -1.92 -5.32 10.64
C VAL A 70 -2.41 -3.90 10.91
N ARG A 71 -3.12 -3.71 12.02
CA ARG A 71 -3.47 -2.39 12.54
C ARG A 71 -2.46 -1.98 13.60
N VAL A 72 -1.75 -0.89 13.35
CA VAL A 72 -0.76 -0.27 14.24
C VAL A 72 -1.22 1.15 14.55
N ASP A 73 -1.43 1.47 15.83
CA ASP A 73 -1.92 2.78 16.30
C ASP A 73 -3.19 3.27 15.58
N GLY A 74 -4.15 2.36 15.37
CA GLY A 74 -5.42 2.67 14.70
C GLY A 74 -5.32 2.81 13.18
N LYS A 75 -4.15 2.62 12.58
CA LYS A 75 -3.91 2.71 11.13
C LYS A 75 -3.60 1.37 10.53
N GLU A 76 -4.12 1.10 9.34
CA GLU A 76 -3.91 -0.18 8.67
C GLU A 76 -2.67 -0.17 7.79
N PHE A 77 -1.96 -1.29 7.85
CA PHE A 77 -0.79 -1.59 7.05
C PHE A 77 -0.97 -2.95 6.39
N ALA A 78 -0.64 -3.03 5.12
CA ALA A 78 -0.63 -4.28 4.38
C ALA A 78 0.74 -4.50 3.73
N LEU A 79 1.31 -5.68 3.93
CA LEU A 79 2.48 -6.18 3.21
C LEU A 79 2.05 -7.30 2.28
N TYR A 80 2.47 -7.23 1.02
CA TYR A 80 2.18 -8.24 0.00
C TYR A 80 3.37 -9.17 -0.17
N ARG A 81 3.12 -10.49 -0.15
CA ARG A 81 4.17 -11.52 -0.32
C ARG A 81 4.85 -11.44 -1.69
N SER A 82 4.17 -10.90 -2.69
CA SER A 82 4.72 -10.60 -4.02
C SER A 82 5.63 -9.37 -4.05
N GLY A 83 5.87 -8.72 -2.91
CA GLY A 83 6.51 -7.43 -2.81
C GLY A 83 5.50 -6.28 -2.76
N GLY A 84 5.92 -5.22 -2.07
CA GLY A 84 5.19 -3.99 -1.90
C GLY A 84 4.34 -3.92 -0.63
N ALA A 85 3.89 -2.70 -0.34
CA ALA A 85 3.07 -2.38 0.82
C ALA A 85 1.95 -1.41 0.46
N LEU A 86 0.85 -1.47 1.20
CA LEU A 86 -0.18 -0.44 1.24
C LEU A 86 -0.26 0.09 2.66
N LEU A 87 -0.21 1.42 2.82
CA LEU A 87 -0.28 2.03 4.15
C LEU A 87 -0.96 3.39 4.14
N GLU A 88 -1.34 3.80 5.35
CA GLU A 88 -1.80 5.15 5.65
C GLU A 88 -0.65 6.09 6.02
N ALA A 89 -0.57 7.23 5.34
CA ALA A 89 0.36 8.30 5.65
C ALA A 89 -0.21 9.68 5.29
N LYS A 90 0.42 10.74 5.79
CA LYS A 90 -0.03 12.13 5.56
C LYS A 90 0.43 12.68 4.21
N ASP A 91 1.56 12.15 3.74
CA ASP A 91 2.23 12.56 2.52
C ASP A 91 3.20 11.43 2.10
N ARG A 92 3.79 11.59 0.90
CA ARG A 92 4.74 10.62 0.32
C ARG A 92 6.01 10.42 1.18
N GLY A 93 6.48 11.46 1.87
CA GLY A 93 7.66 11.39 2.73
C GLY A 93 7.38 10.61 4.01
N HIS A 94 6.24 10.89 4.64
CA HIS A 94 5.74 10.15 5.79
C HIS A 94 5.50 8.67 5.42
N ALA A 95 5.00 8.39 4.21
CA ALA A 95 4.82 7.02 3.75
C ALA A 95 6.14 6.22 3.71
N LYS A 96 7.19 6.83 3.14
CA LYS A 96 8.54 6.23 3.11
C LYS A 96 9.08 5.99 4.52
N ALA A 97 8.97 6.97 5.41
CA ALA A 97 9.47 6.85 6.77
C ALA A 97 8.79 5.70 7.55
N ARG A 98 7.45 5.60 7.49
CA ARG A 98 6.72 4.52 8.16
C ARG A 98 7.06 3.16 7.58
N PHE A 99 7.22 3.07 6.26
CA PHE A 99 7.65 1.82 5.65
C PHE A 99 9.04 1.43 6.13
N SER A 100 10.03 2.30 6.01
CA SER A 100 11.39 2.10 6.51
C SER A 100 11.44 1.64 7.97
N GLU A 101 10.61 2.19 8.85
CA GLU A 101 10.51 1.77 10.25
C GLU A 101 10.05 0.31 10.41
N ILE A 102 9.11 -0.13 9.59
CA ILE A 102 8.51 -1.48 9.64
C ILE A 102 9.42 -2.52 8.99
N VAL A 103 9.89 -2.25 7.77
CA VAL A 103 10.76 -3.17 7.00
C VAL A 103 12.22 -3.10 7.44
N GLY A 104 12.63 -2.03 8.11
CA GLY A 104 13.99 -1.81 8.62
C GLY A 104 15.03 -1.57 7.54
N ILE A 105 14.72 -0.69 6.59
CA ILE A 105 15.59 -0.22 5.50
C ILE A 105 15.72 1.30 5.50
#